data_AF-A0A0N4T5K6-F1
#
_entry.id   AF-A0A0N4T5K6-F1
#
_cell.length_a   1.000
_cell.length_b   1.000
_cell.length_c   1.000
_cell.angle_alpha   90.00
_cell.angle_beta   90.00
_cell.angle_gamma   90.00
#
_symmetry.space_group_name_H-M   'P 1'
#
loop_
_entity.id
_entity.type
_entity.pdbx_description
1 polymer ?
#
loop_
_entity_poly.entity_id
_entity_poly.type
_entity_poly.pdbx_seq_one_letter_code
_entity_poly.pdbx_strand_id
1 'polypeptide(L)'
;MSETCCLKCGMQVNKVQLIDRLGSEPNIVGSIHVTTSHIIFKAEDSAKEIWVPNGLIGTVEKGVLSVLGTPLTVKCKHFLTLTFLITRDKECQDLVDTLNKCGKPVNITDVFAFENKERNDDIRLNAEKRGWDRFDWAVEFARQGIGTADDRKWKITDFNMGYKYCDTYPECLCVPSATTTQTLIGSCKFRSRARLPVLTYFHRPNAASISRLVHFPCAQPLTGFSARCVEDEMLMDAIAKTNPSSSTLYLIDTRPKGPKGTRGYPGFPGPIGLDGPKGVANE
;
A
#
# COMPACT_ATOMS: atom_id res chain seq x y z
N MET A 1 37.18 -23.50 10.86
CA MET A 1 36.21 -23.78 11.94
C MET A 1 35.51 -22.48 12.25
N SER A 2 34.30 -22.30 11.70
CA SER A 2 33.47 -21.10 11.84
C SER A 2 32.09 -21.57 12.23
N GLU A 3 31.99 -22.15 13.43
CA GLU A 3 30.72 -22.21 14.15
C GLU A 3 30.43 -20.81 14.68
N THR A 4 29.21 -20.34 14.45
CA THR A 4 28.39 -19.41 15.25
C THR A 4 27.65 -18.42 14.34
N CYS A 5 26.80 -18.93 13.45
CA CYS A 5 25.54 -18.26 13.18
C CYS A 5 24.45 -19.27 13.51
N CYS A 6 24.15 -19.40 14.81
CA CYS A 6 22.92 -20.02 15.27
C CYS A 6 21.74 -19.13 14.82
N LEU A 7 21.45 -19.17 13.52
CA LEU A 7 20.09 -19.04 13.02
C LEU A 7 19.32 -20.10 13.81
N LYS A 8 18.37 -19.69 14.65
CA LYS A 8 17.42 -20.62 15.25
C LYS A 8 16.65 -21.26 14.08
N CYS A 9 17.18 -22.33 13.53
CA CYS A 9 16.59 -23.09 12.44
C CYS A 9 15.33 -23.71 13.03
N GLY A 10 14.17 -23.23 12.59
CA GLY A 10 12.88 -23.70 13.10
C GLY A 10 12.67 -25.17 12.73
N MET A 11 13.26 -25.61 11.61
CA MET A 11 13.20 -26.99 11.12
C MET A 11 14.16 -27.19 9.92
N GLN A 12 14.71 -28.38 9.79
CA GLN A 12 15.50 -28.81 8.63
C GLN A 12 14.98 -30.17 8.12
N VAL A 13 14.84 -30.30 6.80
CA VAL A 13 14.43 -31.54 6.12
C VAL A 13 15.52 -31.90 5.10
N ASN A 14 16.10 -33.10 5.23
CA ASN A 14 17.21 -33.57 4.40
C ASN A 14 16.72 -34.49 3.27
N LYS A 15 17.54 -34.66 2.22
CA LYS A 15 17.27 -35.56 1.09
C LYS A 15 15.95 -35.28 0.37
N VAL A 16 15.61 -33.99 0.22
CA VAL A 16 14.45 -33.52 -0.52
C VAL A 16 14.82 -33.36 -1.99
N GLN A 17 13.93 -33.75 -2.90
CA GLN A 17 14.16 -33.55 -4.33
C GLN A 17 13.43 -32.30 -4.83
N LEU A 18 14.13 -31.32 -5.37
CA LEU A 18 13.55 -30.23 -6.13
C LEU A 18 13.17 -30.75 -7.52
N ILE A 19 11.88 -30.71 -7.83
CA ILE A 19 11.32 -31.19 -9.10
C ILE A 19 11.34 -30.05 -10.11
N ASP A 20 11.95 -30.29 -11.27
CA ASP A 20 11.72 -29.45 -12.45
C ASP A 20 10.39 -29.84 -13.09
N ARG A 21 9.39 -28.96 -12.98
CA ARG A 21 8.06 -29.19 -13.56
C ARG A 21 8.06 -29.25 -15.09
N LEU A 22 9.05 -28.65 -15.73
CA LEU A 22 9.18 -28.67 -17.19
C LEU A 22 9.87 -29.94 -17.69
N GLY A 23 10.47 -30.74 -16.78
CA GLY A 23 11.18 -31.98 -17.10
C GLY A 23 12.40 -31.77 -17.99
N SER A 24 12.94 -30.55 -18.04
CA SER A 24 14.10 -30.20 -18.84
C SER A 24 15.40 -30.58 -18.13
N GLU A 25 15.40 -30.57 -16.81
CA GLU A 25 16.54 -30.96 -15.97
C GLU A 25 16.18 -32.11 -15.03
N PRO A 26 17.17 -32.94 -14.62
CA PRO A 26 16.96 -33.94 -13.58
C PRO A 26 16.60 -33.28 -12.24
N ASN A 27 15.82 -34.00 -11.43
CA ASN A 27 15.49 -33.54 -10.09
C ASN A 27 16.76 -33.37 -9.25
N ILE A 28 16.85 -32.28 -8.50
CA ILE A 28 18.03 -31.93 -7.72
C ILE A 28 17.80 -32.36 -6.27
N VAL A 29 18.65 -33.23 -5.74
CA VAL A 29 18.61 -33.62 -4.34
C VAL A 29 19.28 -32.57 -3.47
N GLY A 30 18.65 -32.24 -2.34
CA GLY A 30 19.12 -31.21 -1.44
C GLY A 30 18.47 -31.27 -0.07
N SER A 31 18.65 -30.19 0.67
CA SER A 31 18.08 -29.99 2.01
C SER A 31 17.31 -28.68 2.07
N ILE A 32 16.18 -28.68 2.78
CA ILE A 32 15.38 -27.49 3.07
C ILE A 32 15.65 -27.06 4.50
N HIS A 33 16.04 -25.81 4.68
CA HIS A 33 16.21 -25.16 5.96
C HIS A 33 15.16 -24.06 6.10
N VAL A 34 14.37 -24.10 7.18
CA VAL A 34 13.40 -23.06 7.49
C VAL A 34 13.94 -22.22 8.64
N THR A 35 14.22 -20.97 8.34
CA THR A 35 14.67 -19.97 9.32
C THR A 35 13.53 -19.00 9.66
N THR A 36 13.76 -18.08 10.59
CA THR A 36 12.77 -17.04 10.92
C THR A 36 12.53 -16.07 9.76
N SER A 37 13.48 -15.92 8.83
CA SER A 37 13.40 -14.97 7.72
C SER A 37 13.20 -15.61 6.34
N HIS A 38 13.80 -16.77 6.09
CA HIS A 38 13.84 -17.42 4.77
C HIS A 38 13.63 -18.94 4.85
N ILE A 39 13.04 -19.48 3.78
CA ILE A 39 13.20 -20.87 3.35
C ILE A 39 14.44 -20.92 2.47
N ILE A 40 15.35 -21.84 2.76
CA ILE A 40 16.59 -22.03 2.01
C ILE A 40 16.62 -23.48 1.53
N PHE A 41 16.62 -23.67 0.21
CA PHE A 41 16.92 -24.97 -0.40
C PHE A 41 18.38 -24.98 -0.84
N LYS A 42 19.14 -25.97 -0.38
CA LYS A 42 20.55 -26.16 -0.72
C LYS A 42 20.75 -27.52 -1.37
N ALA A 43 21.24 -27.54 -2.61
CA ALA A 43 21.55 -28.78 -3.31
C ALA A 43 22.74 -29.51 -2.66
N GLU A 44 22.75 -30.85 -2.69
CA GLU A 44 23.86 -31.66 -2.18
C GLU A 44 25.03 -31.71 -3.19
N ASP A 45 24.72 -31.96 -4.46
CA ASP A 45 25.72 -32.19 -5.51
C ASP A 45 26.05 -30.96 -6.36
N SER A 46 25.58 -29.77 -5.96
CA SER A 46 25.89 -28.52 -6.68
C SER A 46 25.93 -27.33 -5.73
N ALA A 47 26.57 -26.24 -6.17
CA ALA A 47 26.54 -24.96 -5.47
C ALA A 47 25.19 -24.22 -5.59
N LYS A 48 24.15 -24.87 -6.12
CA LYS A 48 22.82 -24.26 -6.32
C LYS A 48 22.12 -24.12 -4.97
N GLU A 49 21.75 -22.89 -4.66
CA GLU A 49 20.99 -22.53 -3.47
C GLU A 49 19.84 -21.60 -3.85
N ILE A 50 18.66 -21.83 -3.28
CA ILE A 50 17.46 -21.04 -3.53
C ILE A 50 16.98 -20.48 -2.21
N TRP A 51 16.88 -19.15 -2.15
CA TRP A 51 16.45 -18.42 -0.96
C TRP A 51 15.10 -17.78 -1.24
N VAL A 52 14.10 -18.12 -0.42
CA VAL A 52 12.76 -17.53 -0.50
C VAL A 52 12.44 -16.88 0.85
N PRO A 53 12.31 -15.56 0.92
CA PRO A 53 11.84 -14.89 2.13
C PRO A 53 10.47 -15.41 2.55
N ASN A 54 10.28 -15.62 3.84
CA ASN A 54 9.02 -16.15 4.40
C ASN A 54 7.82 -15.29 4.00
N GLY A 55 7.99 -13.96 3.94
CA GLY A 55 6.94 -13.03 3.51
C GLY A 55 6.50 -13.17 2.05
N LEU A 56 7.30 -13.84 1.20
CA LEU A 56 6.96 -14.09 -0.21
C LEU A 56 6.20 -15.41 -0.41
N ILE A 57 6.06 -16.25 0.62
CA ILE A 57 5.23 -17.44 0.56
C ILE A 57 3.78 -17.01 0.33
N GLY A 58 3.15 -17.52 -0.73
CA GLY A 58 1.75 -17.29 -1.05
C GLY A 58 0.88 -18.44 -0.57
N THR A 59 1.03 -19.59 -1.21
CA THR A 59 0.33 -20.84 -0.82
C THR A 59 1.30 -22.00 -0.72
N VAL A 60 0.98 -22.93 0.19
CA VAL A 60 1.72 -24.17 0.41
C VAL A 60 0.72 -25.32 0.23
N GLU A 61 0.96 -26.16 -0.76
CA GLU A 61 0.05 -27.23 -1.18
C GLU A 61 0.75 -28.58 -1.02
N LYS A 62 0.23 -29.42 -0.11
CA LYS A 62 0.63 -30.82 0.04
C LYS A 62 -0.15 -31.65 -0.98
N GLY A 63 0.56 -32.36 -1.86
CA GLY A 63 -0.05 -33.31 -2.79
C GLY A 63 -0.28 -34.68 -2.15
N VAL A 64 -0.73 -35.63 -2.97
CA VAL A 64 -1.05 -37.00 -2.53
C VAL A 64 0.23 -37.78 -2.27
N LEU A 65 0.26 -38.56 -1.19
CA LEU A 65 1.34 -39.50 -0.91
C LEU A 65 1.51 -40.49 -2.06
N SER A 66 2.70 -40.56 -2.63
CA SER A 66 3.08 -41.52 -3.66
C SER A 66 4.16 -42.47 -3.16
N VAL A 67 4.46 -43.51 -3.93
CA VAL A 67 5.56 -44.46 -3.64
C VAL A 67 6.92 -43.76 -3.56
N LEU A 68 7.10 -42.66 -4.30
CA LEU A 68 8.34 -41.89 -4.33
C LEU A 68 8.42 -40.82 -3.22
N GLY A 69 7.32 -40.61 -2.49
CA GLY A 69 7.18 -39.58 -1.47
C GLY A 69 5.98 -38.66 -1.70
N THR A 70 5.86 -37.66 -0.84
CA THR A 70 4.79 -36.66 -0.89
C THR A 70 5.29 -35.39 -1.58
N PRO A 71 4.65 -34.94 -2.67
CA PRO A 71 5.02 -33.69 -3.33
C PRO A 71 4.48 -32.49 -2.54
N LEU A 72 5.34 -31.51 -2.30
CA LEU A 72 5.04 -30.25 -1.65
C LEU A 72 5.27 -29.11 -2.65
N THR A 73 4.23 -28.32 -2.92
CA THR A 73 4.31 -27.15 -3.79
C THR A 73 4.25 -25.87 -2.98
N VAL A 74 5.27 -25.02 -3.14
CA VAL A 74 5.32 -23.67 -2.57
C VAL A 74 5.15 -22.65 -3.70
N LYS A 75 4.01 -21.95 -3.72
CA LYS A 75 3.74 -20.86 -4.67
C LYS A 75 4.06 -19.53 -3.99
N CYS A 76 4.92 -18.74 -4.61
CA CYS A 76 5.35 -17.46 -4.08
C CYS A 76 4.58 -16.29 -4.71
N LYS A 77 4.53 -15.17 -4.00
CA LYS A 77 3.86 -13.92 -4.44
C LYS A 77 4.52 -13.27 -5.67
N HIS A 78 5.77 -13.63 -5.96
CA HIS A 78 6.53 -13.18 -7.13
C HIS A 78 6.51 -14.20 -8.28
N PHE A 79 5.47 -15.04 -8.32
CA PHE A 79 5.21 -16.04 -9.38
C PHE A 79 6.18 -17.22 -9.46
N LEU A 80 7.20 -17.27 -8.60
CA LEU A 80 8.04 -18.47 -8.44
C LEU A 80 7.22 -19.60 -7.81
N THR A 81 7.25 -20.77 -8.44
CA THR A 81 6.64 -21.99 -7.90
C THR A 81 7.71 -23.06 -7.75
N LEU A 82 7.94 -23.50 -6.52
CA LEU A 82 8.88 -24.57 -6.20
C LEU A 82 8.10 -25.83 -5.85
N THR A 83 8.49 -26.97 -6.41
CA THR A 83 7.93 -28.27 -6.05
C THR A 83 9.01 -29.17 -5.52
N PHE A 84 8.78 -29.70 -4.34
CA PHE A 84 9.69 -30.57 -3.61
C PHE A 84 9.05 -31.95 -3.46
N LEU A 85 9.85 -33.01 -3.56
CA LEU A 85 9.43 -34.37 -3.23
C LEU A 85 10.08 -34.79 -1.91
N ILE A 86 9.25 -35.14 -0.93
CA ILE A 86 9.71 -35.47 0.43
C ILE A 86 9.33 -36.92 0.72
N THR A 87 10.32 -37.75 1.05
CA THR A 87 10.12 -39.19 1.21
C THR A 87 9.21 -39.55 2.40
N ARG A 88 9.35 -38.86 3.53
CA ARG A 88 8.58 -39.13 4.75
C ARG A 88 7.38 -38.17 4.85
N ASP A 89 6.16 -38.71 4.80
CA ASP A 89 4.94 -37.90 4.81
C ASP A 89 4.79 -37.05 6.09
N LYS A 90 5.22 -37.58 7.24
CA LYS A 90 5.22 -36.84 8.51
C LYS A 90 6.06 -35.57 8.43
N GLU A 91 7.24 -35.68 7.84
CA GLU A 91 8.18 -34.58 7.63
C GLU A 91 7.62 -33.54 6.65
N CYS A 92 6.92 -34.02 5.62
CA CYS A 92 6.20 -33.15 4.69
C CYS A 92 5.08 -32.38 5.42
N GLN A 93 4.35 -33.04 6.32
CA GLN A 93 3.30 -32.40 7.11
C GLN A 93 3.87 -31.35 8.06
N ASP A 94 4.91 -31.71 8.83
CA ASP A 94 5.60 -30.79 9.73
C ASP A 94 6.15 -29.56 8.97
N LEU A 95 6.65 -29.77 7.74
CA LEU A 95 7.08 -28.68 6.86
C LEU A 95 5.93 -27.80 6.40
N VAL A 96 4.81 -28.38 5.97
CA VAL A 96 3.61 -27.61 5.59
C VAL A 96 3.15 -26.73 6.74
N ASP A 97 3.09 -27.27 7.95
CA ASP A 97 2.64 -26.54 9.13
C ASP A 97 3.62 -25.42 9.50
N THR A 98 4.93 -25.70 9.44
CA THR A 98 5.98 -24.70 9.69
C THR A 98 5.96 -23.59 8.64
N LEU A 99 5.86 -23.92 7.35
CA LEU A 99 5.82 -22.93 6.27
C LEU A 99 4.57 -22.05 6.34
N ASN A 100 3.41 -22.62 6.70
CA ASN A 100 2.20 -21.84 6.90
C ASN A 100 2.34 -20.89 8.10
N LYS A 101 2.95 -21.35 9.21
CA LYS A 101 3.22 -20.52 10.38
C LYS A 101 4.18 -19.36 10.06
N CYS A 102 5.25 -19.62 9.33
CA CYS A 102 6.24 -18.60 8.96
C CYS A 102 5.75 -17.64 7.87
N GLY A 103 4.98 -18.13 6.90
CA GLY A 103 4.47 -17.32 5.78
C GLY A 103 3.25 -16.45 6.12
N LYS A 104 2.54 -16.77 7.22
CA LYS A 104 1.33 -16.07 7.65
C LYS A 104 1.41 -15.71 9.15
N PRO A 105 2.24 -14.73 9.52
CA PRO A 105 2.30 -14.23 10.89
C PRO A 105 0.94 -13.70 11.32
N VAL A 106 0.51 -14.06 12.54
CA VAL A 106 -0.80 -13.67 13.09
C VAL A 106 -0.75 -12.25 13.67
N ASN A 107 0.32 -11.94 14.42
CA ASN A 107 0.51 -10.62 14.98
C ASN A 107 1.52 -9.82 14.16
N ILE A 108 1.35 -8.50 14.15
CA ILE A 108 2.30 -7.59 13.50
C ILE A 108 3.70 -7.70 14.10
N THR A 109 3.81 -7.99 15.40
CA THR A 109 5.08 -8.15 16.11
C THR A 109 5.85 -9.40 15.71
N ASP A 110 5.18 -10.38 15.10
CA ASP A 110 5.76 -11.67 14.74
C ASP A 110 6.45 -11.60 13.37
N VAL A 111 6.35 -10.48 12.66
CA VAL A 111 7.03 -10.32 11.37
C VAL A 111 8.53 -10.10 11.57
N PHE A 112 9.32 -10.63 10.64
CA PHE A 112 10.79 -10.55 10.68
C PHE A 112 11.33 -9.11 10.84
N ALA A 113 10.59 -8.09 10.39
CA ALA A 113 11.00 -6.70 10.54
C ALA A 113 11.26 -6.27 12.00
N PHE A 114 10.57 -6.86 12.99
CA PHE A 114 10.81 -6.58 14.41
C PHE A 114 11.96 -7.39 15.02
N GLU A 115 12.30 -8.52 14.41
CA GLU A 115 13.44 -9.36 14.82
C GLU A 115 14.74 -8.96 14.13
N ASN A 116 14.67 -8.26 12.99
CA ASN A 116 15.82 -7.85 12.20
C ASN A 116 16.67 -6.82 12.96
N LYS A 117 17.57 -7.34 13.78
CA LYS A 117 18.67 -6.61 14.38
C LYS A 117 19.82 -6.67 13.40
N GLU A 118 19.76 -5.85 12.34
CA GLU A 118 20.95 -5.60 11.52
C GLU A 118 22.14 -5.32 12.44
N ARG A 119 23.32 -5.82 12.07
CA ARG A 119 24.54 -5.77 12.90
C ARG A 119 24.84 -4.30 13.23
N ASN A 120 24.41 -3.89 14.41
CA ASN A 120 24.39 -2.52 14.90
C ASN A 120 25.79 -1.92 15.10
N ASP A 121 26.85 -2.66 14.78
CA ASP A 121 28.22 -2.25 15.10
C ASP A 121 28.74 -1.16 14.15
N ASP A 122 28.25 -1.08 12.90
CA ASP A 122 28.68 -0.03 11.96
C ASP A 122 27.75 1.21 11.94
N ILE A 123 26.48 1.09 12.37
CA ILE A 123 25.51 2.21 12.36
C ILE A 123 25.59 3.04 13.66
N ARG A 124 26.15 2.51 14.74
CA ARG A 124 26.32 3.26 15.99
C ARG A 124 27.42 4.32 15.94
N LEU A 125 28.32 4.25 14.96
CA LEU A 125 29.49 5.13 14.86
C LEU A 125 29.30 6.32 13.91
N ASN A 126 28.33 6.26 12.99
CA ASN A 126 28.01 7.38 12.13
C ASN A 126 26.58 7.84 12.38
N ALA A 127 26.44 9.10 12.79
CA ALA A 127 25.20 9.85 12.91
C ALA A 127 24.50 10.08 11.54
N GLU A 128 24.55 9.10 10.65
CA GLU A 128 23.80 9.11 9.41
C GLU A 128 22.33 8.87 9.75
N LYS A 129 21.51 9.87 9.39
CA LYS A 129 20.05 9.86 9.50
C LYS A 129 19.50 8.48 9.19
N ARG A 130 18.66 7.95 10.08
CA ARG A 130 18.00 6.66 9.84
C ARG A 130 17.22 6.75 8.53
N GLY A 131 17.02 5.64 7.82
CA GLY A 131 16.20 5.63 6.60
C GLY A 131 14.81 6.25 6.79
N TRP A 132 14.29 6.24 8.02
CA TRP A 132 13.04 6.86 8.45
C TRP A 132 13.04 8.40 8.40
N ASP A 133 14.20 9.04 8.59
CA ASP A 133 14.32 10.51 8.62
C ASP A 133 14.47 11.12 7.22
N ARG A 134 14.30 10.31 6.16
CA ARG A 134 14.43 10.75 4.76
C ARG A 134 13.27 11.62 4.29
N PHE A 135 12.12 11.52 4.94
CA PHE A 135 10.91 12.19 4.51
C PHE A 135 10.38 13.12 5.61
N ASP A 136 10.24 14.40 5.25
CA ASP A 136 9.66 15.44 6.09
C ASP A 136 8.61 16.21 5.28
N TRP A 137 7.39 16.28 5.81
CA TRP A 137 6.27 16.96 5.17
C TRP A 137 6.53 18.44 4.91
N ALA A 138 7.14 19.15 5.87
CA ALA A 138 7.41 20.58 5.75
C ALA A 138 8.43 20.83 4.63
N VAL A 139 9.46 19.98 4.52
CA VAL A 139 10.47 20.04 3.47
C VAL A 139 9.86 19.73 2.11
N GLU A 140 9.01 18.70 1.99
CA GLU A 140 8.36 18.34 0.73
C GLU A 140 7.40 19.43 0.23
N PHE A 141 6.57 20.00 1.11
CA PHE A 141 5.68 21.10 0.73
C PHE A 141 6.46 22.37 0.36
N ALA A 142 7.55 22.69 1.07
CA ALA A 142 8.45 23.78 0.69
C ALA A 142 9.13 23.52 -0.67
N ARG A 143 9.52 22.27 -0.96
CA ARG A 143 10.05 21.83 -2.26
C ARG A 143 9.01 21.94 -3.38
N GLN A 144 7.72 21.88 -3.09
CA GLN A 144 6.67 22.19 -4.06
C GLN A 144 6.40 23.69 -4.20
N GLY A 145 6.81 24.52 -3.23
CA GLY A 145 6.66 25.98 -3.26
C GLY A 145 5.52 26.50 -2.39
N ILE A 146 4.95 25.67 -1.54
CA ILE A 146 3.92 26.08 -0.59
C ILE A 146 4.52 27.07 0.42
N GLY A 147 3.86 28.20 0.62
CA GLY A 147 4.32 29.32 1.44
C GLY A 147 5.23 30.32 0.73
N THR A 148 5.71 30.03 -0.48
CA THR A 148 6.63 30.90 -1.23
C THR A 148 6.14 31.27 -2.62
N ALA A 149 5.70 30.28 -3.41
CA ALA A 149 5.30 30.44 -4.81
C ALA A 149 3.78 30.31 -5.03
N ASP A 150 3.01 30.08 -3.96
CA ASP A 150 1.58 29.82 -3.99
C ASP A 150 0.72 31.02 -3.57
N ASP A 151 1.33 32.20 -3.41
CA ASP A 151 0.69 33.43 -2.92
C ASP A 151 -0.06 33.24 -1.58
N ARG A 152 0.42 32.33 -0.71
CA ARG A 152 -0.21 31.96 0.56
C ARG A 152 -1.64 31.40 0.41
N LYS A 153 -1.97 30.86 -0.77
CA LYS A 153 -3.29 30.26 -1.04
C LYS A 153 -3.44 28.88 -0.43
N TRP A 154 -2.34 28.22 -0.07
CA TRP A 154 -2.33 26.95 0.63
C TRP A 154 -1.72 27.10 2.03
N LYS A 155 -2.23 26.31 2.98
CA LYS A 155 -1.70 26.21 4.33
C LYS A 155 -1.55 24.77 4.75
N ILE A 156 -0.52 24.50 5.54
CA ILE A 156 -0.37 23.25 6.27
C ILE A 156 -1.23 23.37 7.54
N THR A 157 -2.03 22.34 7.83
CA THR A 157 -2.94 22.30 8.97
C THR A 157 -2.62 21.12 9.88
N ASP A 158 -2.81 21.32 11.17
CA ASP A 158 -2.78 20.34 12.25
C ASP A 158 -4.14 19.64 12.45
N PHE A 159 -5.10 19.89 11.56
CA PHE A 159 -6.46 19.36 11.64
C PHE A 159 -6.50 17.85 11.94
N ASN A 160 -5.63 17.04 11.34
CA ASN A 160 -5.61 15.59 11.51
C ASN A 160 -4.54 15.08 12.49
N MET A 161 -4.04 15.94 13.39
CA MET A 161 -3.10 15.55 14.44
C MET A 161 -3.68 14.41 15.29
N GLY A 162 -2.88 13.37 15.55
CA GLY A 162 -3.34 12.18 16.28
C GLY A 162 -4.41 11.39 15.53
N TYR A 163 -4.53 11.55 14.21
CA TYR A 163 -5.46 10.81 13.35
C TYR A 163 -6.94 10.98 13.74
N LYS A 164 -7.29 12.10 14.36
CA LYS A 164 -8.60 12.34 14.97
C LYS A 164 -9.78 12.30 13.99
N TYR A 165 -9.58 12.79 12.76
CA TYR A 165 -10.67 12.92 11.77
C TYR A 165 -10.55 11.90 10.64
N CYS A 166 -9.34 11.52 10.25
CA CYS A 166 -9.10 10.49 9.24
C CYS A 166 -7.87 9.65 9.62
N ASP A 167 -8.13 8.40 9.99
CA ASP A 167 -7.14 7.39 10.39
C ASP A 167 -6.20 6.92 9.27
N THR A 168 -6.61 7.13 8.02
CA THR A 168 -5.88 6.71 6.81
C THR A 168 -5.18 7.84 6.08
N TYR A 169 -5.20 9.06 6.65
CA TYR A 169 -4.47 10.23 6.16
C TYR A 169 -3.30 10.56 7.09
N PRO A 170 -2.25 11.22 6.58
CA PRO A 170 -1.17 11.71 7.45
C PRO A 170 -1.70 12.77 8.43
N GLU A 171 -0.97 12.97 9.52
CA GLU A 171 -1.30 14.01 10.51
C GLU A 171 -1.20 15.42 9.92
N CYS A 172 -0.21 15.63 9.06
CA CYS A 172 0.04 16.88 8.36
C CYS A 172 -0.74 16.91 7.04
N LEU A 173 -1.74 17.80 6.94
CA LEU A 173 -2.52 17.99 5.71
C LEU A 173 -2.28 19.38 5.14
N CYS A 174 -2.32 19.51 3.81
CA CYS A 174 -2.25 20.80 3.14
C CYS A 174 -3.58 21.10 2.44
N VAL A 175 -4.18 22.24 2.79
CA VAL A 175 -5.53 22.66 2.39
C VAL A 175 -5.52 24.14 1.97
N PRO A 176 -6.52 24.63 1.23
CA PRO A 176 -6.58 26.05 0.90
C PRO A 176 -6.64 26.92 2.16
N SER A 177 -5.94 28.05 2.15
CA SER A 177 -5.87 28.97 3.28
C SER A 177 -7.22 29.53 3.68
N ALA A 178 -8.11 29.74 2.69
CA ALA A 178 -9.48 30.23 2.86
C ALA A 178 -10.41 29.22 3.56
N THR A 179 -10.01 27.95 3.67
CA THR A 179 -10.85 26.91 4.27
C THR A 179 -10.86 27.02 5.79
N THR A 180 -12.06 26.96 6.39
CA THR A 180 -12.26 26.94 7.84
C THR A 180 -12.26 25.51 8.38
N THR A 181 -11.96 25.34 9.67
CA THR A 181 -12.01 24.03 10.34
C THR A 181 -13.39 23.38 10.22
N GLN A 182 -14.47 24.17 10.28
CA GLN A 182 -15.83 23.65 10.14
C GLN A 182 -16.08 23.07 8.75
N THR A 183 -15.56 23.73 7.71
CA THR A 183 -15.61 23.25 6.33
C THR A 183 -14.90 21.89 6.19
N LEU A 184 -13.73 21.73 6.83
CA LEU A 184 -13.00 20.46 6.84
C LEU A 184 -13.79 19.35 7.53
N ILE A 185 -14.40 19.64 8.69
CA ILE A 185 -15.23 18.68 9.44
C ILE A 185 -16.44 18.25 8.60
N GLY A 186 -17.12 19.18 7.94
CA GLY A 186 -18.27 18.89 7.08
C GLY A 186 -17.88 18.00 5.89
N SER A 187 -16.78 18.33 5.20
CA SER A 187 -16.26 17.50 4.10
C SER A 187 -15.84 16.11 4.58
N CYS A 188 -15.17 15.97 5.73
CA CYS A 188 -14.85 14.67 6.32
C CYS A 188 -16.10 13.81 6.56
N LYS A 189 -17.17 14.38 7.11
CA LYS A 189 -18.41 13.63 7.35
C LYS A 189 -19.10 13.19 6.07
N PHE A 190 -18.94 13.96 4.99
CA PHE A 190 -19.54 13.68 3.69
C PHE A 190 -18.75 12.64 2.87
N ARG A 191 -17.42 12.63 2.97
CA ARG A 191 -16.55 11.76 2.17
C ARG A 191 -16.37 10.37 2.78
N SER A 192 -16.17 9.36 1.92
CA SER A 192 -15.96 7.99 2.37
C SER A 192 -14.69 7.90 3.21
N ARG A 193 -14.80 7.24 4.37
CA ARG A 193 -13.69 7.10 5.34
C ARG A 193 -13.06 8.45 5.73
N ALA A 194 -13.84 9.54 5.65
CA ALA A 194 -13.40 10.90 5.96
C ALA A 194 -12.21 11.44 5.14
N ARG A 195 -11.96 10.85 3.96
CA ARG A 195 -10.83 11.23 3.08
C ARG A 195 -11.21 12.42 2.19
N LEU A 196 -11.22 13.59 2.83
CA LEU A 196 -11.48 14.89 2.22
C LEU A 196 -10.43 15.27 1.14
N PRO A 197 -10.77 16.20 0.23
CA PRO A 197 -9.83 16.80 -0.71
C PRO A 197 -8.64 17.48 -0.01
N VAL A 198 -7.42 17.00 -0.29
CA VAL A 198 -6.17 17.56 0.23
C VAL A 198 -5.13 17.66 -0.88
N LEU A 199 -4.26 18.67 -0.80
CA LEU A 199 -3.20 18.88 -1.78
C LEU A 199 -2.23 17.70 -1.80
N THR A 200 -1.91 17.22 -3.00
CA THR A 200 -0.86 16.21 -3.24
C THR A 200 0.31 16.80 -4.02
N TYR A 201 0.02 17.64 -5.00
CA TYR A 201 1.04 18.26 -5.84
C TYR A 201 0.66 19.67 -6.25
N PHE A 202 1.60 20.60 -6.18
CA PHE A 202 1.48 21.96 -6.70
C PHE A 202 2.51 22.23 -7.81
N HIS A 203 2.03 22.73 -8.95
CA HIS A 203 2.85 23.08 -10.09
C HIS A 203 3.13 24.58 -10.10
N ARG A 204 4.36 24.97 -9.72
CA ARG A 204 4.76 26.37 -9.53
C ARG A 204 4.50 27.28 -10.76
N PRO A 205 4.85 26.90 -12.01
CA PRO A 205 4.77 27.82 -13.14
C PRO A 205 3.36 28.30 -13.51
N ASN A 206 2.32 27.49 -13.28
CA ASN A 206 0.94 27.82 -13.66
C ASN A 206 -0.05 27.74 -12.48
N ALA A 207 0.47 27.58 -11.26
CA ALA A 207 -0.29 27.41 -10.02
C ALA A 207 -1.37 26.30 -10.05
N ALA A 208 -1.27 25.32 -10.95
CA ALA A 208 -2.17 24.20 -10.98
C ALA A 208 -1.90 23.26 -9.80
N SER A 209 -2.97 22.77 -9.17
CA SER A 209 -2.91 21.86 -8.03
C SER A 209 -3.56 20.53 -8.35
N ILE A 210 -2.95 19.45 -7.89
CA ILE A 210 -3.56 18.12 -7.83
C ILE A 210 -3.93 17.85 -6.38
N SER A 211 -5.23 17.71 -6.12
CA SER A 211 -5.77 17.33 -4.81
C SER A 211 -6.33 15.92 -4.88
N ARG A 212 -5.95 15.06 -3.93
CA ARG A 212 -6.51 13.71 -3.81
C ARG A 212 -7.66 13.69 -2.82
N LEU A 213 -8.66 12.88 -3.14
CA LEU A 213 -9.85 12.65 -2.34
C LEU A 213 -10.32 11.22 -2.58
N VAL A 214 -11.09 10.65 -1.66
CA VAL A 214 -11.83 9.42 -1.96
C VAL A 214 -13.25 9.75 -2.31
N HIS A 215 -13.73 9.09 -3.37
CA HIS A 215 -15.11 9.21 -3.80
C HIS A 215 -16.06 8.83 -2.66
N PHE A 216 -17.20 9.50 -2.64
CA PHE A 216 -18.37 9.25 -1.77
C PHE A 216 -18.58 7.76 -1.46
N PRO A 217 -18.98 7.37 -0.22
CA PRO A 217 -19.34 6.00 0.08
C PRO A 217 -20.58 5.66 -0.74
N CYS A 218 -20.40 5.01 -1.89
CA CYS A 218 -21.47 4.29 -2.55
C CYS A 218 -21.74 2.98 -1.77
N ALA A 219 -22.07 3.12 -0.49
CA ALA A 219 -22.64 2.04 0.30
C ALA A 219 -24.15 2.18 0.25
N GLN A 220 -24.72 1.92 -0.94
CA GLN A 220 -26.17 1.83 -1.21
C GLN A 220 -27.02 3.10 -0.91
N PRO A 221 -28.12 3.31 -1.66
CA PRO A 221 -28.96 4.48 -1.50
C PRO A 221 -29.88 4.26 -0.30
N LEU A 222 -29.45 4.68 0.88
CA LEU A 222 -30.37 4.95 1.98
C LEU A 222 -30.56 6.46 2.03
N THR A 223 -31.65 6.87 1.38
CA THR A 223 -32.23 8.21 1.27
C THR A 223 -31.70 9.10 0.13
N GLY A 224 -32.62 9.45 -0.78
CA GLY A 224 -32.62 10.70 -1.53
C GLY A 224 -31.53 10.87 -2.59
N PHE A 225 -31.95 10.87 -3.85
CA PHE A 225 -31.22 11.56 -4.92
C PHE A 225 -30.88 12.99 -4.44
N SER A 226 -29.59 13.38 -4.47
CA SER A 226 -29.06 14.70 -4.07
C SER A 226 -28.63 14.91 -2.61
N ALA A 227 -27.80 14.03 -2.04
CA ALA A 227 -26.99 14.41 -0.89
C ALA A 227 -25.92 15.43 -1.33
N ARG A 228 -26.17 16.72 -1.08
CA ARG A 228 -25.19 17.81 -1.23
C ARG A 228 -24.63 18.16 0.14
N CYS A 229 -23.35 18.51 0.19
CA CYS A 229 -22.71 19.02 1.40
C CYS A 229 -22.14 20.39 1.06
N VAL A 230 -22.71 21.42 1.68
CA VAL A 230 -22.29 22.82 1.47
C VAL A 230 -20.82 22.98 1.83
N GLU A 231 -20.38 22.38 2.92
CA GLU A 231 -18.99 22.41 3.36
C GLU A 231 -18.05 21.73 2.35
N ASP A 232 -18.46 20.62 1.74
CA ASP A 232 -17.65 19.95 0.71
C ASP A 232 -17.58 20.79 -0.57
N GLU A 233 -18.70 21.37 -1.00
CA GLU A 233 -18.75 22.28 -2.15
C GLU A 233 -17.89 23.53 -1.92
N MET A 234 -17.94 24.13 -0.72
CA MET A 234 -17.08 25.25 -0.32
C MET A 234 -15.60 24.87 -0.35
N LEU A 235 -15.23 23.66 0.07
CA LEU A 235 -13.84 23.19 0.00
C LEU A 235 -13.39 23.03 -1.46
N MET A 236 -14.24 22.47 -2.32
CA MET A 236 -13.93 22.30 -3.74
C MET A 236 -13.80 23.65 -4.46
N ASP A 237 -14.67 24.60 -4.15
CA ASP A 237 -14.60 25.97 -4.66
C ASP A 237 -13.33 26.69 -4.16
N ALA A 238 -12.97 26.53 -2.88
CA ALA A 238 -11.72 27.07 -2.34
C ALA A 238 -10.49 26.49 -3.07
N ILE A 239 -10.49 25.21 -3.43
CA ILE A 239 -9.44 24.59 -4.24
C ILE A 239 -9.40 25.21 -5.64
N ALA A 240 -10.54 25.35 -6.31
CA ALA A 240 -10.61 25.95 -7.64
C ALA A 240 -10.04 27.39 -7.64
N LYS A 241 -10.35 28.18 -6.62
CA LYS A 241 -9.86 29.56 -6.44
C LYS A 241 -8.36 29.65 -6.15
N THR A 242 -7.68 28.55 -5.84
CA THR A 242 -6.22 28.59 -5.65
C THR A 242 -5.48 28.85 -6.97
N ASN A 243 -6.06 28.45 -8.11
CA ASN A 243 -5.47 28.67 -9.42
C ASN A 243 -6.03 29.97 -10.05
N PRO A 244 -5.22 31.03 -10.24
CA PRO A 244 -5.67 32.26 -10.88
C PRO A 244 -5.83 32.13 -12.40
N SER A 245 -5.18 31.14 -13.03
CA SER A 245 -5.15 30.97 -14.49
C SER A 245 -6.36 30.22 -15.03
N SER A 246 -7.10 29.48 -14.21
CA SER A 246 -8.32 28.78 -14.61
C SER A 246 -9.25 28.55 -13.43
N SER A 247 -10.53 28.90 -13.63
CA SER A 247 -11.61 28.60 -12.68
C SER A 247 -12.20 27.20 -12.86
N THR A 248 -11.81 26.47 -13.91
CA THR A 248 -12.36 25.14 -14.21
C THR A 248 -11.67 24.08 -13.37
N LEU A 249 -12.45 23.40 -12.52
CA LEU A 249 -11.98 22.26 -11.74
C LEU A 249 -12.31 20.94 -12.45
N TYR A 250 -11.29 20.09 -12.61
CA TYR A 250 -11.46 18.75 -13.18
C TYR A 250 -11.59 17.69 -12.09
N LEU A 251 -12.63 16.87 -12.18
CA LEU A 251 -12.83 15.70 -11.33
C LEU A 251 -12.51 14.44 -12.13
N ILE A 252 -11.43 13.76 -11.77
CA ILE A 252 -10.95 12.56 -12.44
C ILE A 252 -11.33 11.34 -11.58
N ASP A 253 -12.25 10.53 -12.10
CA ASP A 253 -12.57 9.22 -11.52
C ASP A 253 -11.79 8.13 -12.25
N THR A 254 -10.95 7.41 -11.51
CA THR A 254 -10.12 6.33 -12.06
C THR A 254 -10.90 5.03 -12.26
N ARG A 255 -12.17 4.95 -11.84
CA ARG A 255 -13.01 3.78 -12.04
C ARG A 255 -13.50 3.72 -13.49
N PRO A 256 -13.65 2.52 -14.08
CA PRO A 256 -14.27 2.40 -15.39
C PRO A 256 -15.72 2.92 -15.31
N LYS A 257 -16.16 3.64 -16.36
CA LYS A 257 -17.57 3.98 -16.50
C LYS A 257 -18.34 2.68 -16.70
N GLY A 258 -19.12 2.28 -15.69
CA GLY A 258 -20.01 1.13 -15.80
C GLY A 258 -21.00 1.30 -16.95
N PRO A 259 -21.56 0.21 -17.50
CA PRO A 259 -22.58 0.28 -18.53
C PRO A 259 -23.74 1.17 -18.08
N LYS A 260 -24.22 2.05 -18.98
CA LYS A 260 -25.39 2.91 -18.71
C LYS A 260 -26.56 2.03 -18.30
N GLY A 261 -27.09 2.21 -17.09
CA GLY A 261 -28.29 1.52 -16.61
C GLY A 261 -28.09 0.40 -15.59
N THR A 262 -26.86 0.00 -15.26
CA THR A 262 -26.65 -0.84 -14.07
C THR A 262 -26.67 0.02 -12.81
N ARG A 263 -27.70 -0.18 -11.99
CA ARG A 263 -27.89 0.36 -10.63
C ARG A 263 -26.55 0.37 -9.87
N GLY A 264 -25.90 1.53 -9.76
CA GLY A 264 -24.66 1.60 -9.02
C GLY A 264 -23.93 2.94 -8.95
N TYR A 265 -24.01 3.84 -9.95
CA TYR A 265 -23.16 5.05 -9.90
C TYR A 265 -23.82 6.27 -10.56
N PRO A 266 -23.93 7.41 -9.86
CA PRO A 266 -24.27 8.66 -10.51
C PRO A 266 -23.09 9.09 -11.39
N GLY A 267 -23.36 9.35 -12.67
CA GLY A 267 -22.41 10.06 -13.51
C GLY A 267 -22.15 11.45 -12.92
N PHE A 268 -20.89 11.87 -12.90
CA PHE A 268 -20.57 13.26 -12.61
C PHE A 268 -21.24 14.16 -13.66
N PRO A 269 -21.81 15.32 -13.26
CA PRO A 269 -22.04 16.39 -14.23
C PRO A 269 -20.69 16.78 -14.84
N GLY A 270 -20.71 17.27 -16.08
CA GLY A 270 -19.51 17.75 -16.77
C GLY A 270 -18.78 18.87 -16.01
N PRO A 271 -17.74 19.49 -16.61
CA PRO A 271 -16.99 20.56 -15.96
C PRO A 271 -17.95 21.59 -15.33
N ILE A 272 -17.79 21.82 -14.03
CA ILE A 272 -18.63 22.75 -13.28
C ILE A 272 -18.17 24.16 -13.67
N GLY A 273 -18.85 24.75 -14.65
CA GLY A 273 -18.73 26.17 -14.96
C GLY A 273 -19.40 26.98 -13.86
N LEU A 274 -18.64 27.85 -13.19
CA LEU A 274 -19.19 28.86 -12.30
C LEU A 274 -19.75 30.00 -13.17
N ASP A 275 -21.03 29.94 -13.52
CA ASP A 275 -21.69 31.02 -14.26
C ASP A 275 -21.76 32.31 -13.43
N GLY A 276 -21.25 33.40 -14.00
CA GLY A 276 -21.34 34.77 -13.46
C GLY A 276 -22.77 35.33 -13.48
N PRO A 277 -22.97 36.58 -13.02
CA PRO A 277 -24.29 37.13 -12.73
C PRO A 277 -25.13 37.25 -14.00
N LYS A 278 -26.33 36.65 -13.98
CA LYS A 278 -27.29 36.75 -15.08
C LYS A 278 -27.74 38.20 -15.23
N GLY A 279 -27.42 38.80 -16.38
CA GLY A 279 -27.95 40.09 -16.80
C GLY A 279 -29.47 40.03 -16.90
N VAL A 280 -30.10 41.07 -16.37
CA VAL A 280 -31.51 41.41 -16.58
C VAL A 280 -31.69 41.72 -18.07
N ALA A 281 -32.52 40.95 -18.76
CA ALA A 281 -33.00 41.30 -20.09
C ALA A 281 -34.45 41.74 -19.98
N ASN A 282 -34.70 42.96 -20.45
CA ASN A 282 -36.00 43.56 -20.68
C ASN A 282 -36.84 42.71 -21.63
N GLU A 283 -38.13 42.61 -21.33
CA GLU A 283 -39.25 42.90 -22.24
C GLU A 283 -40.47 43.31 -21.39
#